data_AF-Q5D5C5-F1
#
_entry.id   AF-Q5D5C5-F1
#
_cell.length_a   1.000
_cell.length_b   1.000
_cell.length_c   1.000
_cell.angle_alpha   90.00
_cell.angle_beta   90.00
_cell.angle_gamma   90.00
#
_symmetry.space_group_name_H-M   'P 1'
#
loop_
_entity.id
_entity.type
_entity.pdbx_description
1 polymer ?
#
loop_
_entity_poly.entity_id
_entity_poly.type
_entity_poly.pdbx_seq_one_letter_code
_entity_poly.pdbx_strand_id
1 'polypeptide(L)'
;MQSQSLKCFVIKAIKNIVIVGSPNWSQRPDLAADNPINDKNTMYAVHFYTGTHLPDTFVMNNVKYALENGVAVFATEWGTSEANGNNGPFLDQANAWIDFLNKNNISWVNWSLTNKNETSGAFTPFVLGKSQAASLDPGADQVWEPRELSVSGEYVRARIKGISYQPIDRMAEPFSEIVWDFNDGTTQGFAVNQDSPQKNVALSNEGQALKITGLSASNGVDSGDIWNNLRISSDGRNPGTDLKGADKITMDVIAKAPATVAVAAIPQSAGANVWWANPVNVKVAPEAFALQSDGSYKAQLTITDAEAPALKQIAENAGSNELTNLVLFVGSADADEIKLDNVAFSGTRKIVETPIVHAPLGTAALPSTFEDGTRQGWNWSGESGVKTELSIREANGSQALSWNFAYPEVKPTDNWASAPRLEFWKDSLTRGSKQYLAFDLYLQPERASEGSISINLAVQPPTLGYWAQITGAYTVDLTKLQTATVTPDGLYHYQARFDLTRSGDKVLGPDTELRNFILIFADSNSDFAGRAYMDNVRFE
;
A
#
# COMPACT_ATOMS: atom_id res chain seq x y z
N MET A 1 -0.34 -45.91 -11.73
CA MET A 1 -1.75 -46.20 -11.42
C MET A 1 -1.83 -46.80 -10.02
N GLN A 2 -2.14 -46.00 -9.01
CA GLN A 2 -2.66 -46.50 -7.73
C GLN A 2 -3.91 -45.70 -7.42
N SER A 3 -5.04 -46.40 -7.51
CA SER A 3 -6.33 -45.98 -6.98
C SER A 3 -6.20 -45.85 -5.46
N GLN A 4 -6.20 -44.62 -4.96
CA GLN A 4 -6.56 -44.36 -3.57
C GLN A 4 -8.00 -43.89 -3.56
N SER A 5 -8.88 -44.77 -3.10
CA SER A 5 -10.25 -44.43 -2.75
C SER A 5 -10.21 -43.52 -1.52
N LEU A 6 -10.47 -42.23 -1.70
CA LEU A 6 -10.76 -41.33 -0.58
C LEU A 6 -12.10 -41.76 0.03
N LYS A 7 -12.03 -42.56 1.10
CA LYS A 7 -13.17 -42.75 2.00
C LYS A 7 -13.25 -41.52 2.91
N CYS A 8 -14.15 -40.60 2.57
CA CYS A 8 -14.57 -39.54 3.48
C CYS A 8 -15.29 -40.18 4.68
N PHE A 9 -14.73 -40.04 5.89
CA PHE A 9 -15.41 -40.41 7.13
C PHE A 9 -16.38 -39.29 7.51
N VAL A 10 -17.66 -39.48 7.22
CA VAL A 10 -18.73 -38.57 7.65
C VAL A 10 -19.18 -38.98 9.06
N ILE A 11 -18.90 -38.15 10.08
CA ILE A 11 -19.48 -38.29 11.42
C ILE A 11 -20.96 -37.88 11.33
N LYS A 12 -21.84 -38.88 11.24
CA LYS A 12 -23.29 -38.78 10.97
C LYS A 12 -24.16 -38.20 12.10
N ALA A 13 -23.58 -37.46 13.03
CA ALA A 13 -24.31 -36.97 14.20
C ALA A 13 -25.09 -35.65 13.95
N ILE A 14 -24.81 -34.93 12.85
CA ILE A 14 -25.44 -33.63 12.54
C ILE A 14 -25.67 -33.52 11.01
N LYS A 15 -26.76 -32.87 10.58
CA LYS A 15 -27.07 -32.57 9.16
C LYS A 15 -26.13 -31.48 8.61
N ASN A 16 -24.85 -31.79 8.46
CA ASN A 16 -23.85 -30.85 7.95
C ASN A 16 -23.76 -30.94 6.43
N ILE A 17 -23.43 -29.81 5.79
CA ILE A 17 -23.00 -29.79 4.39
C ILE A 17 -21.59 -30.39 4.32
N VAL A 18 -21.36 -31.30 3.36
CA VAL A 18 -20.06 -31.88 3.07
C VAL A 18 -19.59 -31.33 1.72
N ILE A 19 -18.43 -30.66 1.69
CA ILE A 19 -17.83 -30.16 0.45
C ILE A 19 -16.70 -31.09 0.04
N VAL A 20 -16.77 -31.61 -1.18
CA VAL A 20 -15.82 -32.61 -1.71
C VAL A 20 -15.00 -32.01 -2.85
N GLY A 21 -13.67 -32.11 -2.74
CA GLY A 21 -12.74 -31.71 -3.79
C GLY A 21 -12.78 -32.66 -4.99
N SER A 22 -12.28 -32.19 -6.14
CA SER A 22 -12.13 -32.97 -7.37
C SER A 22 -10.67 -32.96 -7.85
N PRO A 23 -10.26 -33.89 -8.74
CA PRO A 23 -8.91 -33.86 -9.32
C PRO A 23 -8.58 -32.52 -10.00
N ASN A 24 -7.29 -32.28 -10.25
CA ASN A 24 -6.80 -31.06 -10.90
C ASN A 24 -7.13 -29.80 -10.09
N TRP A 25 -6.67 -29.74 -8.84
CA TRP A 25 -6.88 -28.59 -7.93
C TRP A 25 -8.36 -28.21 -7.76
N SER A 26 -9.25 -29.19 -7.58
CA SER A 26 -10.70 -28.96 -7.48
C SER A 26 -11.31 -28.23 -8.67
N GLN A 27 -10.85 -28.50 -9.90
CA GLN A 27 -11.38 -27.85 -11.11
C GLN A 27 -12.30 -28.76 -11.93
N ARG A 28 -12.61 -29.96 -11.42
CA ARG A 28 -13.32 -31.02 -12.14
C ARG A 28 -14.65 -31.45 -11.49
N PRO A 29 -15.57 -30.52 -11.19
CA PRO A 29 -16.90 -30.90 -10.68
C PRO A 29 -17.72 -31.67 -11.74
N ASP A 30 -17.35 -31.60 -13.02
CA ASP A 30 -17.92 -32.41 -14.10
C ASP A 30 -17.76 -33.92 -13.84
N LEU A 31 -16.60 -34.36 -13.32
CA LEU A 31 -16.39 -35.77 -12.98
C LEU A 31 -17.28 -36.24 -11.83
N ALA A 32 -17.61 -35.35 -10.90
CA ALA A 32 -18.55 -35.62 -9.83
C ALA A 32 -20.00 -35.68 -10.34
N ALA A 33 -20.31 -34.96 -11.42
CA ALA A 33 -21.61 -35.01 -12.08
C ALA A 33 -21.89 -36.39 -12.69
N ASP A 34 -20.87 -37.03 -13.25
CA ASP A 34 -20.98 -38.37 -13.85
C ASP A 34 -21.11 -39.49 -12.80
N ASN A 35 -20.60 -39.27 -11.58
CA ASN A 35 -20.62 -40.26 -10.51
C ASN A 35 -20.76 -39.60 -9.13
N PRO A 36 -21.93 -39.04 -8.80
CA PRO A 36 -22.12 -38.29 -7.57
C PRO A 36 -22.16 -39.22 -6.36
N ILE A 37 -21.58 -38.75 -5.26
CA ILE A 37 -21.77 -39.34 -3.94
C ILE A 37 -23.26 -39.34 -3.61
N ASN A 38 -23.80 -40.51 -3.27
CA ASN A 38 -25.21 -40.68 -2.89
C ASN A 38 -25.46 -40.15 -1.46
N ASP A 39 -25.40 -38.83 -1.32
CA ASP A 39 -25.73 -38.10 -0.10
C ASP A 39 -26.28 -36.71 -0.45
N LYS A 40 -27.46 -36.38 0.10
CA LYS A 40 -28.19 -35.15 -0.22
C LYS A 40 -27.59 -33.86 0.34
N ASN A 41 -26.60 -33.96 1.24
CA ASN A 41 -25.93 -32.82 1.84
C ASN A 41 -24.52 -32.62 1.24
N THR A 42 -24.23 -33.25 0.10
CA THR A 42 -22.93 -33.13 -0.57
C THR A 42 -22.95 -32.04 -1.63
N MET A 43 -21.92 -31.20 -1.61
CA MET A 43 -21.58 -30.22 -2.65
C MET A 43 -20.14 -30.47 -3.12
N TYR A 44 -19.78 -29.98 -4.30
CA TYR A 44 -18.44 -30.14 -4.85
C TYR A 44 -17.71 -28.80 -4.95
N ALA A 45 -16.42 -28.81 -4.64
CA ALA A 45 -15.60 -27.63 -4.73
C ALA A 45 -15.31 -27.25 -6.19
N VAL A 46 -15.27 -25.94 -6.45
CA VAL A 46 -14.53 -25.37 -7.58
C VAL A 46 -13.47 -24.39 -7.07
N HIS A 47 -12.25 -24.47 -7.60
CA HIS A 47 -11.20 -23.47 -7.40
C HIS A 47 -10.89 -22.75 -8.72
N PHE A 48 -10.72 -21.43 -8.69
CA PHE A 48 -10.35 -20.67 -9.88
C PHE A 48 -9.61 -19.37 -9.54
N TYR A 49 -8.82 -18.88 -10.48
CA TYR A 49 -8.04 -17.64 -10.35
C TYR A 49 -8.23 -16.87 -11.64
N THR A 50 -8.72 -15.64 -11.56
CA THR A 50 -9.31 -14.96 -12.72
C THR A 50 -8.27 -14.55 -13.77
N GLY A 51 -6.99 -14.48 -13.39
CA GLY A 51 -5.87 -14.30 -14.31
C GLY A 51 -5.45 -15.56 -15.07
N THR A 52 -5.76 -16.75 -14.55
CA THR A 52 -5.36 -18.03 -15.16
C THR A 52 -6.54 -18.75 -15.81
N HIS A 53 -7.70 -18.71 -15.17
CA HIS A 53 -8.89 -19.46 -15.55
C HIS A 53 -9.95 -18.48 -16.07
N LEU A 54 -9.80 -18.08 -17.33
CA LEU A 54 -10.66 -17.06 -17.94
C LEU A 54 -12.14 -17.51 -17.99
N PRO A 55 -13.10 -16.57 -17.98
CA PRO A 55 -14.51 -16.89 -18.17
C PRO A 55 -14.77 -17.72 -19.43
N ASP A 56 -15.81 -18.55 -19.39
CA ASP A 56 -16.22 -19.45 -20.50
C ASP A 56 -15.16 -20.46 -20.97
N THR A 57 -14.08 -20.64 -20.21
CA THR A 57 -13.09 -21.69 -20.45
C THR A 57 -13.37 -22.94 -19.63
N PHE A 58 -12.44 -23.89 -19.70
CA PHE A 58 -12.55 -25.23 -19.12
C PHE A 58 -13.14 -25.28 -17.72
N VAL A 59 -12.61 -24.50 -16.76
CA VAL A 59 -13.05 -24.58 -15.36
C VAL A 59 -14.51 -24.13 -15.21
N MET A 60 -14.92 -23.03 -15.86
CA MET A 60 -16.31 -22.54 -15.80
C MET A 60 -17.26 -23.51 -16.51
N ASN A 61 -16.83 -24.09 -17.64
CA ASN A 61 -17.65 -25.07 -18.37
C ASN A 61 -17.85 -26.37 -17.59
N ASN A 62 -16.86 -26.80 -16.80
CA ASN A 62 -17.05 -27.94 -15.89
C ASN A 62 -18.10 -27.65 -14.80
N VAL A 63 -18.14 -26.41 -14.29
CA VAL A 63 -19.19 -26.00 -13.34
C VAL A 63 -20.56 -26.00 -14.01
N LYS A 64 -20.69 -25.42 -15.22
CA LYS A 64 -21.94 -25.45 -15.99
C LYS A 64 -22.46 -26.88 -16.17
N TYR A 65 -21.58 -27.80 -16.59
CA TYR A 65 -21.93 -29.21 -16.76
C TYR A 65 -22.42 -29.84 -15.46
N ALA A 66 -21.74 -29.59 -14.33
CA ALA A 66 -22.16 -30.11 -13.04
C ALA A 66 -23.56 -29.62 -12.63
N LEU A 67 -23.84 -28.32 -12.80
CA LEU A 67 -25.15 -27.74 -12.52
C LEU A 67 -26.25 -28.33 -13.39
N GLU A 68 -26.00 -28.48 -14.70
CA GLU A 68 -26.94 -29.06 -15.67
C GLU A 68 -27.29 -30.52 -15.34
N ASN A 69 -26.40 -31.24 -14.66
CA ASN A 69 -26.59 -32.62 -14.20
C ASN A 69 -27.04 -32.72 -12.73
N GLY A 70 -27.51 -31.63 -12.13
CA GLY A 70 -28.11 -31.63 -10.79
C GLY A 70 -27.12 -31.73 -9.63
N VAL A 71 -25.84 -31.45 -9.89
CA VAL A 71 -24.79 -31.45 -8.85
C VAL A 71 -24.55 -30.04 -8.33
N ALA A 72 -24.63 -29.89 -7.00
CA ALA A 72 -24.38 -28.63 -6.32
C ALA A 72 -22.87 -28.32 -6.24
N VAL A 73 -22.51 -27.08 -6.56
CA VAL A 73 -21.12 -26.59 -6.55
C VAL A 73 -20.97 -25.46 -5.53
N PHE A 74 -19.82 -25.39 -4.87
CA PHE A 74 -19.39 -24.30 -3.99
C PHE A 74 -17.99 -23.85 -4.39
N ALA A 75 -17.77 -22.55 -4.62
CA ALA A 75 -16.45 -22.03 -4.91
C ALA A 75 -15.64 -21.84 -3.61
N THR A 76 -14.98 -22.90 -3.15
CA THR A 76 -14.28 -22.88 -1.85
C THR A 76 -12.99 -22.06 -1.85
N GLU A 77 -12.50 -21.69 -3.04
CA GLU A 77 -11.33 -20.84 -3.22
C GLU A 77 -11.43 -20.11 -4.55
N TRP A 78 -11.23 -18.80 -4.55
CA TRP A 78 -10.94 -18.08 -5.78
C TRP A 78 -10.14 -16.81 -5.53
N GLY A 79 -9.38 -16.35 -6.52
CA GLY A 79 -8.56 -15.13 -6.42
C GLY A 79 -8.63 -14.23 -7.67
N THR A 80 -8.32 -12.94 -7.48
CA THR A 80 -8.25 -11.96 -8.59
C THR A 80 -6.90 -11.98 -9.33
N SER A 81 -5.97 -12.84 -8.94
CA SER A 81 -4.61 -12.95 -9.48
C SER A 81 -4.49 -14.08 -10.49
N GLU A 82 -3.27 -14.39 -10.92
CA GLU A 82 -2.94 -15.73 -11.44
C GLU A 82 -2.90 -16.76 -10.30
N ALA A 83 -2.93 -18.06 -10.66
CA ALA A 83 -2.95 -19.18 -9.71
C ALA A 83 -1.65 -19.33 -8.88
N ASN A 84 -0.60 -18.59 -9.22
CA ASN A 84 0.63 -18.48 -8.42
C ASN A 84 0.56 -17.35 -7.37
N GLY A 85 -0.61 -16.70 -7.20
CA GLY A 85 -0.84 -15.57 -6.29
C GLY A 85 -0.42 -14.20 -6.82
N ASN A 86 0.31 -14.15 -7.94
CA ASN A 86 0.93 -12.94 -8.50
C ASN A 86 0.19 -12.43 -9.75
N ASN A 87 0.64 -11.28 -10.25
CA ASN A 87 0.07 -10.57 -11.41
C ASN A 87 -1.41 -10.16 -11.23
N GLY A 88 -1.87 -9.23 -12.07
CA GLY A 88 -3.20 -8.64 -11.96
C GLY A 88 -3.27 -7.44 -11.01
N PRO A 89 -4.41 -7.17 -10.34
CA PRO A 89 -5.61 -8.00 -10.30
C PRO A 89 -6.44 -7.94 -11.61
N PHE A 90 -7.03 -9.07 -12.00
CA PHE A 90 -7.82 -9.26 -13.22
C PHE A 90 -9.32 -9.10 -12.91
N LEU A 91 -9.74 -7.85 -12.67
CA LEU A 91 -11.06 -7.52 -12.11
C LEU A 91 -12.22 -7.70 -13.10
N ASP A 92 -11.99 -7.52 -14.40
CA ASP A 92 -13.04 -7.72 -15.41
C ASP A 92 -13.41 -9.21 -15.54
N GLN A 93 -12.39 -10.07 -15.55
CA GLN A 93 -12.55 -11.52 -15.50
C GLN A 93 -13.20 -11.94 -14.18
N ALA A 94 -12.87 -11.28 -13.06
CA ALA A 94 -13.53 -11.51 -11.78
C ALA A 94 -15.01 -11.15 -11.81
N ASN A 95 -15.40 -10.03 -12.44
CA ASN A 95 -16.81 -9.67 -12.60
C ASN A 95 -17.59 -10.76 -13.35
N ALA A 96 -17.06 -11.23 -14.48
CA ALA A 96 -17.72 -12.28 -15.26
C ALA A 96 -17.89 -13.60 -14.47
N TRP A 97 -16.89 -13.97 -13.65
CA TRP A 97 -17.01 -15.12 -12.74
C TRP A 97 -18.06 -14.89 -11.66
N ILE A 98 -18.03 -13.74 -10.97
CA ILE A 98 -18.98 -13.45 -9.89
C ILE A 98 -20.41 -13.36 -10.42
N ASP A 99 -20.63 -12.78 -11.60
CA ASP A 99 -21.94 -12.74 -12.26
C ASP A 99 -22.43 -14.16 -12.59
N PHE A 100 -21.55 -15.04 -13.07
CA PHE A 100 -21.87 -16.45 -13.29
C PHE A 100 -22.24 -17.17 -11.97
N LEU A 101 -21.47 -16.97 -10.90
CA LEU A 101 -21.76 -17.60 -9.60
C LEU A 101 -23.09 -17.10 -9.03
N ASN A 102 -23.32 -15.79 -9.05
CA ASN A 102 -24.56 -15.17 -8.59
C ASN A 102 -25.78 -15.66 -9.39
N LYS A 103 -25.69 -15.70 -10.72
CA LYS A 103 -26.75 -16.22 -11.60
C LYS A 103 -27.16 -17.65 -11.27
N ASN A 104 -26.21 -18.46 -10.79
CA ASN A 104 -26.43 -19.87 -10.46
C ASN A 104 -26.55 -20.14 -8.96
N ASN A 105 -26.66 -19.10 -8.12
CA ASN A 105 -26.73 -19.22 -6.65
C ASN A 105 -25.57 -20.00 -6.03
N ILE A 106 -24.36 -19.90 -6.60
CA ILE A 106 -23.15 -20.53 -6.06
C ILE A 106 -22.51 -19.61 -5.03
N SER A 107 -22.41 -20.09 -3.80
CA SER A 107 -21.65 -19.42 -2.74
C SER A 107 -20.15 -19.58 -2.95
N TRP A 108 -19.37 -18.62 -2.45
CA TRP A 108 -17.93 -18.55 -2.67
C TRP A 108 -17.15 -18.07 -1.44
N VAL A 109 -15.86 -18.43 -1.39
CA VAL A 109 -14.86 -17.94 -0.43
C VAL A 109 -13.64 -17.48 -1.22
N ASN A 110 -13.18 -16.26 -0.96
CA ASN A 110 -12.04 -15.67 -1.65
C ASN A 110 -10.72 -15.95 -0.91
N TRP A 111 -9.68 -16.26 -1.68
CA TRP A 111 -8.29 -16.30 -1.29
C TRP A 111 -7.64 -14.93 -1.57
N SER A 112 -6.89 -14.31 -0.66
CA SER A 112 -6.50 -14.74 0.69
C SER A 112 -6.58 -13.63 1.73
N LEU A 113 -6.92 -13.98 2.98
CA LEU A 113 -6.87 -13.06 4.12
C LEU A 113 -5.44 -12.94 4.66
N THR A 114 -4.60 -12.18 3.96
CA THR A 114 -3.17 -12.02 4.27
C THR A 114 -2.67 -10.64 3.86
N ASN A 115 -1.54 -10.22 4.44
CA ASN A 115 -0.76 -9.03 4.09
C ASN A 115 0.59 -9.38 3.42
N LYS A 116 0.72 -10.61 2.90
CA LYS A 116 1.84 -11.00 2.05
C LYS A 116 1.84 -10.17 0.76
N ASN A 117 3.03 -9.93 0.21
CA ASN A 117 3.19 -9.13 -1.02
C ASN A 117 2.82 -9.93 -2.29
N GLU A 118 1.64 -10.52 -2.30
CA GLU A 118 1.04 -11.20 -3.44
C GLU A 118 -0.22 -10.44 -3.87
N THR A 119 -0.54 -10.44 -5.17
CA THR A 119 -1.73 -9.75 -5.68
C THR A 119 -3.04 -10.32 -5.11
N SER A 120 -3.02 -11.60 -4.72
CA SER A 120 -4.18 -12.28 -4.13
C SER A 120 -4.50 -11.86 -2.69
N GLY A 121 -3.55 -11.22 -2.00
CA GLY A 121 -3.70 -10.85 -0.59
C GLY A 121 -4.72 -9.73 -0.41
N ALA A 122 -5.61 -9.87 0.57
CA ALA A 122 -6.66 -8.90 0.87
C ALA A 122 -6.13 -7.59 1.48
N PHE A 123 -4.95 -7.62 2.11
CA PHE A 123 -4.40 -6.49 2.85
C PHE A 123 -3.16 -5.89 2.18
N THR A 124 -2.94 -4.60 2.41
CA THR A 124 -1.77 -3.88 1.94
C THR A 124 -0.49 -4.55 2.48
N PRO A 125 0.45 -4.94 1.60
CA PRO A 125 1.67 -5.59 2.03
C PRO A 125 2.75 -4.57 2.41
N PHE A 126 3.81 -5.07 3.07
CA PHE A 126 5.04 -4.30 3.19
C PHE A 126 5.73 -4.19 1.83
N VAL A 127 6.08 -2.97 1.45
CA VAL A 127 6.94 -2.69 0.30
C VAL A 127 7.91 -1.58 0.70
N LEU A 128 9.21 -1.87 0.66
CA LEU A 128 10.24 -0.92 1.09
C LEU A 128 10.08 0.44 0.40
N GLY A 129 9.95 1.50 1.21
CA GLY A 129 9.80 2.88 0.74
C GLY A 129 8.44 3.22 0.14
N LYS A 130 7.46 2.30 0.16
CA LYS A 130 6.13 2.52 -0.41
C LYS A 130 4.99 2.28 0.58
N SER A 131 5.02 1.19 1.35
CA SER A 131 3.93 0.83 2.25
C SER A 131 4.40 0.01 3.44
N GLN A 132 3.69 0.15 4.56
CA GLN A 132 3.77 -0.78 5.68
C GLN A 132 2.76 -1.91 5.46
N ALA A 133 3.07 -3.10 5.98
CA ALA A 133 2.09 -4.19 6.00
C ALA A 133 0.94 -3.81 6.94
N ALA A 134 -0.29 -3.90 6.46
CA ALA A 134 -1.47 -3.70 7.31
C ALA A 134 -1.54 -4.79 8.39
N SER A 135 -2.05 -4.43 9.57
CA SER A 135 -2.24 -5.36 10.68
C SER A 135 -3.35 -6.37 10.34
N LEU A 136 -3.15 -7.64 10.65
CA LEU A 136 -4.21 -8.66 10.60
C LEU A 136 -5.09 -8.66 11.87
N ASP A 137 -4.73 -7.86 12.87
CA ASP A 137 -5.61 -7.50 13.98
C ASP A 137 -6.30 -6.16 13.62
N PRO A 138 -7.64 -6.13 13.51
CA PRO A 138 -8.39 -4.92 13.17
C PRO A 138 -8.48 -3.92 14.33
N GLY A 139 -7.82 -4.16 15.46
CA GLY A 139 -7.79 -3.22 16.57
C GLY A 139 -9.10 -3.16 17.38
N ALA A 140 -9.22 -2.15 18.23
CA ALA A 140 -10.29 -2.06 19.23
C ALA A 140 -11.67 -1.77 18.65
N ASP A 141 -11.74 -1.07 17.52
CA ASP A 141 -12.97 -0.79 16.78
C ASP A 141 -13.41 -1.95 15.88
N GLN A 142 -12.55 -2.96 15.69
CA GLN A 142 -12.78 -4.15 14.87
C GLN A 142 -13.04 -3.79 13.39
N VAL A 143 -12.38 -2.74 12.89
CA VAL A 143 -12.54 -2.26 11.51
C VAL A 143 -11.17 -2.07 10.87
N TRP A 144 -11.00 -2.63 9.67
CA TRP A 144 -9.93 -2.21 8.77
C TRP A 144 -10.40 -1.04 7.91
N GLU A 145 -9.59 0.00 7.87
CA GLU A 145 -9.79 1.16 7.01
C GLU A 145 -9.65 0.74 5.53
N PRO A 146 -10.38 1.38 4.59
CA PRO A 146 -10.33 1.00 3.19
C PRO A 146 -8.91 1.01 2.58
N ARG A 147 -8.02 1.89 3.05
CA ARG A 147 -6.62 1.96 2.59
C ARG A 147 -5.73 0.84 3.13
N GLU A 148 -6.14 0.14 4.19
CA GLU A 148 -5.45 -1.05 4.71
C GLU A 148 -5.71 -2.30 3.84
N LEU A 149 -6.76 -2.26 3.02
CA LEU A 149 -7.01 -3.29 2.02
C LEU A 149 -6.15 -3.07 0.79
N SER A 150 -5.74 -4.17 0.16
CA SER A 150 -5.18 -4.16 -1.19
C SER A 150 -6.26 -3.85 -2.23
N VAL A 151 -5.88 -3.63 -3.49
CA VAL A 151 -6.84 -3.50 -4.60
C VAL A 151 -7.74 -4.76 -4.71
N SER A 152 -7.17 -5.95 -4.48
CA SER A 152 -7.95 -7.19 -4.47
C SER A 152 -8.93 -7.23 -3.29
N GLY A 153 -8.47 -6.93 -2.08
CA GLY A 153 -9.30 -6.95 -0.89
C GLY A 153 -10.44 -5.93 -0.92
N GLU A 154 -10.16 -4.73 -1.45
CA GLU A 154 -11.15 -3.68 -1.65
C GLU A 154 -12.27 -4.13 -2.61
N TYR A 155 -11.88 -4.72 -3.74
CA TYR A 155 -12.80 -5.30 -4.72
C TYR A 155 -13.67 -6.40 -4.10
N VAL A 156 -13.03 -7.37 -3.43
CA VAL A 156 -13.72 -8.51 -2.81
C VAL A 156 -14.68 -8.03 -1.72
N ARG A 157 -14.27 -7.08 -0.88
CA ARG A 157 -15.12 -6.47 0.14
C ARG A 157 -16.37 -5.83 -0.47
N ALA A 158 -16.25 -5.14 -1.60
CA ALA A 158 -17.41 -4.57 -2.29
C ALA A 158 -18.38 -5.68 -2.75
N ARG A 159 -17.87 -6.82 -3.24
CA ARG A 159 -18.68 -7.99 -3.61
C ARG A 159 -19.36 -8.64 -2.41
N ILE A 160 -18.67 -8.80 -1.28
CA ILE A 160 -19.26 -9.32 -0.02
C ILE A 160 -20.42 -8.42 0.43
N LYS A 161 -20.25 -7.09 0.37
CA LYS A 161 -21.27 -6.13 0.79
C LYS A 161 -22.40 -5.92 -0.21
N GLY A 162 -22.29 -6.45 -1.43
CA GLY A 162 -23.26 -6.21 -2.50
C GLY A 162 -23.34 -4.74 -2.96
N ILE A 163 -22.22 -4.02 -2.89
CA ILE A 163 -22.14 -2.60 -3.28
C ILE A 163 -21.27 -2.41 -4.53
N SER A 164 -21.43 -1.26 -5.20
CA SER A 164 -20.55 -0.89 -6.30
C SER A 164 -19.10 -0.77 -5.81
N TYR A 165 -18.17 -1.29 -6.61
CA TYR A 165 -16.74 -1.13 -6.34
C TYR A 165 -16.31 0.28 -6.76
N GLN A 166 -15.70 1.01 -5.85
CA GLN A 166 -15.23 2.39 -6.04
C GLN A 166 -13.73 2.41 -5.72
N PRO A 167 -12.85 2.24 -6.74
CA PRO A 167 -11.42 2.13 -6.54
C PRO A 167 -10.85 3.32 -5.78
N ILE A 168 -10.07 3.05 -4.74
CA ILE A 168 -9.25 4.08 -4.09
C ILE A 168 -8.09 4.43 -5.02
N ASP A 169 -7.94 5.72 -5.34
CA ASP A 169 -6.74 6.22 -6.01
C ASP A 169 -5.57 6.21 -5.01
N ARG A 170 -4.71 5.19 -5.15
CA ARG A 170 -3.53 4.98 -4.29
C ARG A 170 -2.32 5.78 -4.76
N MET A 171 -2.40 6.42 -5.92
CA MET A 171 -1.44 7.42 -6.37
C MET A 171 -1.82 8.81 -5.86
N ALA A 172 -2.93 8.93 -5.14
CA ALA A 172 -3.42 10.14 -4.50
C ALA A 172 -3.23 10.05 -2.97
N GLU A 173 -2.31 10.86 -2.46
CA GLU A 173 -2.05 11.01 -1.03
C GLU A 173 -2.77 12.25 -0.49
N PRO A 174 -3.74 12.10 0.43
CA PRO A 174 -4.35 13.24 1.08
C PRO A 174 -3.33 13.93 1.97
N PHE A 175 -3.33 15.25 1.97
CA PHE A 175 -2.53 16.04 2.90
C PHE A 175 -3.39 17.10 3.58
N SER A 176 -2.98 17.51 4.77
CA SER A 176 -3.50 18.65 5.49
C SER A 176 -2.36 19.30 6.25
N GLU A 177 -2.14 20.60 6.01
CA GLU A 177 -1.07 21.37 6.63
C GLU A 177 -1.66 22.63 7.26
N ILE A 178 -1.48 22.78 8.57
CA ILE A 178 -1.83 24.03 9.29
C ILE A 178 -0.74 25.05 8.99
N VAL A 179 -1.11 26.14 8.32
CA VAL A 179 -0.19 27.20 7.90
C VAL A 179 -0.14 28.33 8.93
N TRP A 180 -1.29 28.60 9.57
CA TRP A 180 -1.41 29.56 10.66
C TRP A 180 -2.14 28.94 11.84
N ASP A 181 -1.41 28.74 12.94
CA ASP A 181 -1.86 28.14 14.19
C ASP A 181 -1.88 29.13 15.36
N PHE A 182 -1.33 30.33 15.17
CA PHE A 182 -1.24 31.42 16.14
C PHE A 182 -0.69 31.03 17.53
N ASN A 183 0.00 29.90 17.67
CA ASN A 183 0.51 29.38 18.95
C ASN A 183 1.74 30.16 19.45
N ASP A 184 2.41 30.92 18.58
CA ASP A 184 3.56 31.74 18.93
C ASP A 184 3.21 33.07 19.63
N GLY A 185 1.92 33.32 19.88
CA GLY A 185 1.44 34.54 20.55
C GLY A 185 1.43 35.78 19.65
N THR A 186 1.66 35.64 18.34
CA THR A 186 1.62 36.73 17.36
C THR A 186 0.40 36.63 16.45
N THR A 187 0.16 37.64 15.61
CA THR A 187 -0.84 37.55 14.53
C THR A 187 -0.29 36.80 13.30
N GLN A 188 0.94 36.29 13.35
CA GLN A 188 1.63 35.57 12.28
C GLN A 188 1.58 36.27 10.91
N GLY A 189 1.71 37.60 10.93
CA GLY A 189 1.71 38.47 9.76
C GLY A 189 0.35 39.08 9.43
N PHE A 190 -0.75 38.62 10.03
CA PHE A 190 -2.07 39.18 9.74
C PHE A 190 -2.20 40.63 10.23
N ALA A 191 -2.58 41.51 9.31
CA ALA A 191 -2.86 42.92 9.55
C ALA A 191 -4.04 43.40 8.68
N VAL A 192 -4.66 44.53 9.06
CA VAL A 192 -5.73 45.16 8.27
C VAL A 192 -5.13 45.76 6.99
N ASN A 193 -5.65 45.39 5.82
CA ASN A 193 -5.15 45.91 4.55
C ASN A 193 -5.38 47.42 4.43
N GLN A 194 -4.46 48.11 3.77
CA GLN A 194 -4.55 49.56 3.52
C GLN A 194 -5.80 49.95 2.71
N ASP A 195 -6.38 49.04 1.94
CA ASP A 195 -7.59 49.26 1.14
C ASP A 195 -8.84 48.58 1.72
N SER A 196 -8.76 47.96 2.91
CA SER A 196 -9.95 47.47 3.64
C SER A 196 -10.99 48.60 3.83
N PRO A 197 -12.27 48.42 3.47
CA PRO A 197 -13.34 49.37 3.77
C PRO A 197 -13.52 49.61 5.27
N GLN A 198 -13.23 48.59 6.08
CA GLN A 198 -13.31 48.64 7.53
C GLN A 198 -11.92 48.91 8.12
N LYS A 199 -11.76 50.08 8.75
CA LYS A 199 -10.48 50.54 9.33
C LYS A 199 -10.43 50.53 10.85
N ASN A 200 -11.58 50.62 11.50
CA ASN A 200 -11.69 50.68 12.96
C ASN A 200 -11.80 49.27 13.55
N VAL A 201 -10.93 48.37 13.12
CA VAL A 201 -10.85 46.97 13.56
C VAL A 201 -9.48 46.74 14.17
N ALA A 202 -9.41 46.02 15.28
CA ALA A 202 -8.14 45.63 15.90
C ALA A 202 -7.90 44.12 15.78
N LEU A 203 -6.68 43.76 15.38
CA LEU A 203 -6.15 42.40 15.33
C LEU A 203 -5.16 42.20 16.47
N SER A 204 -5.27 41.07 17.17
CA SER A 204 -4.34 40.68 18.23
C SER A 204 -4.29 39.17 18.35
N ASN A 205 -3.30 38.63 19.07
CA ASN A 205 -3.34 37.24 19.49
C ASN A 205 -3.99 37.17 20.89
N GLU A 206 -4.97 36.28 21.06
CA GLU A 206 -5.53 36.02 22.39
C GLU A 206 -5.96 34.56 22.53
N GLY A 207 -5.32 33.84 23.44
CA GLY A 207 -5.62 32.42 23.66
C GLY A 207 -5.11 31.54 22.52
N GLN A 208 -3.95 31.90 21.93
CA GLN A 208 -3.35 31.19 20.79
C GLN A 208 -4.22 31.21 19.53
N ALA A 209 -4.97 32.29 19.32
CA ALA A 209 -5.81 32.46 18.13
C ALA A 209 -5.78 33.93 17.68
N LEU A 210 -6.02 34.17 16.38
CA LEU A 210 -6.12 35.51 15.82
C LEU A 210 -7.45 36.14 16.20
N LYS A 211 -7.43 37.03 17.18
CA LYS A 211 -8.58 37.80 17.63
C LYS A 211 -8.82 39.01 16.74
N ILE A 212 -10.07 39.18 16.31
CA ILE A 212 -10.56 40.30 15.51
C ILE A 212 -11.68 40.99 16.29
N THR A 213 -11.58 42.30 16.51
CA THR A 213 -12.57 43.11 17.26
C THR A 213 -12.99 44.34 16.47
N GLY A 214 -14.22 44.83 16.69
CA GLY A 214 -14.79 45.96 15.95
C GLY A 214 -15.49 45.55 14.65
N LEU A 215 -16.01 44.32 14.57
CA LEU A 215 -16.67 43.78 13.38
C LEU A 215 -18.09 44.31 13.15
N SER A 216 -18.65 45.15 14.04
CA SER A 216 -20.03 45.66 13.91
C SER A 216 -20.36 46.30 12.55
N ALA A 217 -19.38 46.95 11.91
CA ALA A 217 -19.52 47.56 10.58
C ALA A 217 -19.16 46.62 9.41
N SER A 218 -18.66 45.43 9.74
CA SER A 218 -18.27 44.35 8.82
C SER A 218 -19.29 43.22 8.89
N ASN A 219 -20.49 43.45 8.38
CA ASN A 219 -21.65 42.57 8.60
C ASN A 219 -22.23 41.94 7.32
N GLY A 220 -21.54 42.06 6.20
CA GLY A 220 -21.92 41.44 4.93
C GLY A 220 -21.73 39.92 4.98
N VAL A 221 -22.74 39.19 5.46
CA VAL A 221 -22.69 37.72 5.58
C VAL A 221 -23.32 36.98 4.41
N ASP A 222 -24.02 37.70 3.52
CA ASP A 222 -24.64 37.14 2.32
C ASP A 222 -23.68 37.14 1.12
N SER A 223 -24.03 36.35 0.10
CA SER A 223 -23.20 36.16 -1.09
C SER A 223 -23.09 37.47 -1.88
N GLY A 224 -21.86 37.93 -2.11
CA GLY A 224 -21.57 39.15 -2.89
C GLY A 224 -21.35 40.41 -2.06
N ASP A 225 -21.73 40.42 -0.78
CA ASP A 225 -21.52 41.55 0.14
C ASP A 225 -20.11 41.60 0.76
N ILE A 226 -19.22 40.68 0.34
CA ILE A 226 -17.85 40.53 0.86
C ILE A 226 -17.00 41.79 0.67
N TRP A 227 -17.30 42.61 -0.34
CA TRP A 227 -16.45 43.74 -0.73
C TRP A 227 -16.49 44.90 0.26
N ASN A 228 -17.53 44.98 1.09
CA ASN A 228 -17.66 45.98 2.15
C ASN A 228 -17.14 45.47 3.50
N ASN A 229 -16.79 44.19 3.61
CA ASN A 229 -16.26 43.62 4.84
C ASN A 229 -14.81 44.03 5.09
N LEU A 230 -14.38 43.78 6.32
CA LEU A 230 -12.99 43.81 6.75
C LEU A 230 -12.14 42.95 5.82
N ARG A 231 -11.05 43.54 5.34
CA ARG A 231 -9.98 42.84 4.63
C ARG A 231 -8.72 42.80 5.48
N ILE A 232 -8.23 41.59 5.72
CA ILE A 232 -6.96 41.33 6.41
C ILE A 232 -6.09 40.44 5.53
N SER A 233 -4.78 40.58 5.63
CA SER A 233 -3.84 39.72 4.92
C SER A 233 -2.65 39.41 5.80
N SER A 234 -2.00 38.27 5.54
CA SER A 234 -0.74 37.88 6.18
C SER A 234 0.48 38.59 5.57
N ASP A 235 0.28 39.74 4.94
CA ASP A 235 1.31 40.58 4.33
C ASP A 235 2.38 40.95 5.38
N GLY A 236 3.51 40.25 5.32
CA GLY A 236 4.57 40.36 6.32
C GLY A 236 5.20 39.02 6.71
N ARG A 237 4.55 37.89 6.37
CA ARG A 237 5.09 36.54 6.53
C ARG A 237 4.87 35.74 5.24
N ASN A 238 5.95 35.30 4.59
CA ASN A 238 5.86 34.28 3.55
C ASN A 238 5.83 32.91 4.25
N PRO A 239 4.71 32.16 4.21
CA PRO A 239 4.65 30.83 4.81
C PRO A 239 5.46 29.79 4.02
N GLY A 240 5.67 29.98 2.71
CA GLY A 240 6.43 29.05 1.88
C GLY A 240 5.76 27.70 1.65
N THR A 241 4.49 27.54 2.06
CA THR A 241 3.75 26.29 1.98
C THR A 241 3.48 25.90 0.53
N ASP A 242 3.78 24.66 0.15
CA ASP A 242 3.47 24.12 -1.17
C ASP A 242 1.99 23.72 -1.28
N LEU A 243 1.22 24.46 -2.07
CA LEU A 243 -0.20 24.19 -2.30
C LEU A 243 -0.48 23.22 -3.44
N LYS A 244 0.52 22.49 -3.96
CA LYS A 244 0.30 21.51 -5.03
C LYS A 244 -0.81 20.53 -4.64
N GLY A 245 -1.87 20.50 -5.45
CA GLY A 245 -3.03 19.62 -5.23
C GLY A 245 -3.95 20.01 -4.06
N ALA A 246 -3.78 21.19 -3.45
CA ALA A 246 -4.72 21.71 -2.46
C ALA A 246 -6.07 22.03 -3.12
N ASP A 247 -7.17 21.62 -2.49
CA ASP A 247 -8.53 21.89 -2.93
C ASP A 247 -9.41 22.55 -1.86
N LYS A 248 -8.90 22.66 -0.62
CA LYS A 248 -9.64 23.20 0.53
C LYS A 248 -8.76 24.05 1.43
N ILE A 249 -9.37 25.09 1.98
CA ILE A 249 -8.90 25.86 3.14
C ILE A 249 -9.88 25.58 4.28
N THR A 250 -9.38 25.23 5.44
CA THR A 250 -10.19 25.09 6.66
C THR A 250 -9.67 26.02 7.74
N MET A 251 -10.55 26.50 8.61
CA MET A 251 -10.18 27.29 9.78
C MET A 251 -11.20 27.11 10.89
N ASP A 252 -10.74 27.18 12.12
CA ASP A 252 -11.60 27.29 13.28
C ASP A 252 -12.08 28.74 13.42
N VAL A 253 -13.39 28.91 13.60
CA VAL A 253 -14.03 30.18 13.95
C VAL A 253 -14.51 30.07 15.40
N ILE A 254 -14.03 30.96 16.25
CA ILE A 254 -14.33 30.96 17.69
C ILE A 254 -15.02 32.27 18.06
N ALA A 255 -16.08 32.19 18.85
CA ALA A 255 -16.85 33.35 19.30
C ALA A 255 -17.32 33.19 20.76
N LYS A 256 -17.67 34.31 21.41
CA LYS A 256 -18.23 34.31 22.78
C LYS A 256 -19.66 33.77 22.86
N ALA A 257 -20.39 33.86 21.75
CA ALA A 257 -21.71 33.30 21.56
C ALA A 257 -21.83 32.85 20.10
N PRO A 258 -22.71 31.87 19.79
CA PRO A 258 -22.99 31.50 18.41
C PRO A 258 -23.41 32.70 17.56
N ALA A 259 -22.80 32.84 16.38
CA ALA A 259 -23.04 33.97 15.48
C ALA A 259 -22.97 33.50 14.02
N THR A 260 -23.52 34.30 13.11
CA THR A 260 -23.24 34.10 11.68
C THR A 260 -21.90 34.75 11.35
N VAL A 261 -20.96 33.96 10.82
CA VAL A 261 -19.64 34.45 10.37
C VAL A 261 -19.43 34.03 8.93
N ALA A 262 -19.06 34.98 8.07
CA ALA A 262 -18.75 34.74 6.67
C ALA A 262 -17.29 35.08 6.38
N VAL A 263 -16.60 34.17 5.70
CA VAL A 263 -15.20 34.34 5.30
C VAL A 263 -15.04 34.04 3.81
N ALA A 264 -14.38 34.93 3.08
CA ALA A 264 -13.88 34.68 1.73
C ALA A 264 -12.34 34.74 1.74
N ALA A 265 -11.69 33.91 0.93
CA ALA A 265 -10.23 33.75 0.97
C ALA A 265 -9.60 33.89 -0.43
N ILE A 266 -8.50 34.63 -0.51
CA ILE A 266 -7.64 34.71 -1.70
C ILE A 266 -6.23 34.31 -1.27
N PRO A 267 -5.83 33.03 -1.39
CA PRO A 267 -4.42 32.68 -1.33
C PRO A 267 -3.69 33.31 -2.51
N GLN A 268 -2.44 33.72 -2.29
CA GLN A 268 -1.60 34.36 -3.30
C GLN A 268 -0.27 33.63 -3.42
N SER A 269 0.27 33.57 -4.63
CA SER A 269 1.58 32.99 -4.93
C SER A 269 2.34 33.90 -5.89
N ALA A 270 3.45 34.44 -5.41
CA ALA A 270 4.38 35.20 -6.24
C ALA A 270 4.98 34.36 -7.36
N GLY A 271 5.39 33.12 -7.05
CA GLY A 271 6.00 32.20 -8.00
C GLY A 271 5.03 31.72 -9.08
N ALA A 272 3.76 31.51 -8.75
CA ALA A 272 2.72 31.14 -9.71
C ALA A 272 2.17 32.34 -10.51
N ASN A 273 2.55 33.58 -10.15
CA ASN A 273 1.94 34.83 -10.60
C ASN A 273 0.42 34.88 -10.37
N VAL A 274 -0.04 34.36 -9.24
CA VAL A 274 -1.45 34.39 -8.83
C VAL A 274 -1.60 35.35 -7.67
N TRP A 275 -2.11 36.55 -7.95
CA TRP A 275 -2.29 37.62 -6.96
C TRP A 275 -3.75 37.88 -6.64
N TRP A 276 -4.66 37.57 -7.57
CA TRP A 276 -6.07 37.89 -7.40
C TRP A 276 -6.95 36.98 -8.24
N ALA A 277 -7.90 36.34 -7.59
CA ALA A 277 -9.10 35.80 -8.22
C ALA A 277 -10.27 36.07 -7.29
N ASN A 278 -11.41 36.52 -7.83
CA ASN A 278 -12.54 36.91 -7.00
C ASN A 278 -13.06 35.71 -6.19
N PRO A 279 -13.05 35.79 -4.85
CA PRO A 279 -13.54 34.71 -4.02
C PRO A 279 -15.04 34.84 -3.82
N VAL A 280 -15.64 33.77 -3.31
CA VAL A 280 -16.99 33.72 -2.77
C VAL A 280 -16.87 33.47 -1.27
N ASN A 281 -17.67 34.14 -0.44
CA ASN A 281 -17.71 33.83 0.98
C ASN A 281 -18.40 32.50 1.25
N VAL A 282 -17.87 31.78 2.22
CA VAL A 282 -18.58 30.70 2.91
C VAL A 282 -19.02 31.20 4.27
N LYS A 283 -20.19 30.76 4.73
CA LYS A 283 -20.72 31.12 6.04
C LYS A 283 -20.81 29.92 6.98
N VAL A 284 -20.52 30.16 8.25
CA VAL A 284 -20.95 29.31 9.36
C VAL A 284 -22.13 29.97 10.05
N ALA A 285 -23.19 29.20 10.25
CA ALA A 285 -24.41 29.65 10.93
C ALA A 285 -24.30 29.37 12.45
N PRO A 286 -25.09 30.06 13.30
CA PRO A 286 -25.04 29.90 14.76
C PRO A 286 -25.17 28.43 15.21
N GLU A 287 -26.01 27.63 14.55
CA GLU A 287 -26.23 26.22 14.87
C GLU A 287 -25.00 25.31 14.64
N ALA A 288 -24.00 25.75 13.88
CA ALA A 288 -22.77 24.99 13.64
C ALA A 288 -21.76 25.11 14.79
N PHE A 289 -21.98 26.04 15.73
CA PHE A 289 -21.08 26.29 16.84
C PHE A 289 -21.29 25.32 18.01
N ALA A 290 -20.22 24.66 18.44
CA ALA A 290 -20.19 23.81 19.61
C ALA A 290 -19.57 24.53 20.83
N LEU A 291 -20.21 24.41 22.00
CA LEU A 291 -19.69 24.93 23.26
C LEU A 291 -18.39 24.22 23.66
N GLN A 292 -17.37 25.00 23.98
CA GLN A 292 -16.06 24.55 24.43
C GLN A 292 -15.96 24.57 25.97
N SER A 293 -14.96 23.87 26.52
CA SER A 293 -14.76 23.77 27.97
C SER A 293 -14.43 25.10 28.67
N ASP A 294 -13.89 26.07 27.92
CA ASP A 294 -13.58 27.42 28.40
C ASP A 294 -14.76 28.40 28.29
N GLY A 295 -15.93 27.92 27.84
CA GLY A 295 -17.14 28.72 27.65
C GLY A 295 -17.22 29.45 26.31
N SER A 296 -16.21 29.34 25.45
CA SER A 296 -16.27 29.83 24.08
C SER A 296 -17.07 28.87 23.18
N TYR A 297 -17.41 29.33 21.97
CA TYR A 297 -18.10 28.54 20.96
C TYR A 297 -17.21 28.41 19.73
N LYS A 298 -17.05 27.19 19.21
CA LYS A 298 -16.21 26.91 18.03
C LYS A 298 -17.01 26.25 16.90
N ALA A 299 -16.81 26.70 15.68
CA ALA A 299 -17.26 26.05 14.45
C ALA A 299 -16.08 25.93 13.47
N GLN A 300 -16.06 24.88 12.64
CA GLN A 300 -15.11 24.79 11.54
C GLN A 300 -15.72 25.38 10.26
N LEU A 301 -14.98 26.26 9.60
CA LEU A 301 -15.34 26.83 8.31
C LEU A 301 -14.46 26.20 7.22
N THR A 302 -15.07 25.79 6.11
CA THR A 302 -14.39 25.16 4.97
C THR A 302 -14.65 25.95 3.69
N ILE A 303 -13.60 26.37 3.00
CA ILE A 303 -13.63 27.07 1.70
C ILE A 303 -13.02 26.12 0.67
N THR A 304 -13.75 25.77 -0.38
CA THR A 304 -13.22 24.92 -1.46
C THR A 304 -12.60 25.76 -2.57
N ASP A 305 -11.93 25.11 -3.51
CA ASP A 305 -11.36 25.74 -4.71
C ASP A 305 -12.42 26.39 -5.62
N ALA A 306 -13.71 26.04 -5.46
CA ALA A 306 -14.83 26.71 -6.10
C ALA A 306 -15.10 28.11 -5.50
N GLU A 307 -14.99 28.24 -4.17
CA GLU A 307 -15.15 29.53 -3.49
C GLU A 307 -13.87 30.35 -3.43
N ALA A 308 -12.70 29.71 -3.55
CA ALA A 308 -11.40 30.37 -3.65
C ALA A 308 -10.69 30.01 -4.97
N PRO A 309 -11.07 30.59 -6.12
CA PRO A 309 -10.50 30.21 -7.42
C PRO A 309 -8.97 30.39 -7.51
N ALA A 310 -8.40 31.29 -6.71
CA ALA A 310 -6.95 31.47 -6.62
C ALA A 310 -6.26 30.21 -6.05
N LEU A 311 -6.91 29.47 -5.15
CA LEU A 311 -6.40 28.19 -4.63
C LEU A 311 -6.17 27.21 -5.77
N LYS A 312 -7.17 27.03 -6.63
CA LYS A 312 -7.08 26.14 -7.79
C LYS A 312 -5.93 26.53 -8.73
N GLN A 313 -5.84 27.83 -9.06
CA GLN A 313 -4.81 28.34 -9.96
C GLN A 313 -3.40 28.10 -9.41
N ILE A 314 -3.21 28.25 -8.10
CA ILE A 314 -1.93 27.96 -7.44
C ILE A 314 -1.71 26.46 -7.40
N ALA A 315 -2.67 25.66 -6.93
CA ALA A 315 -2.53 24.21 -6.75
C ALA A 315 -2.26 23.43 -8.06
N GLU A 316 -2.82 23.89 -9.18
CA GLU A 316 -2.67 23.28 -10.50
C GLU A 316 -1.49 23.87 -11.31
N ASN A 317 -0.83 24.93 -10.82
CA ASN A 317 0.26 25.58 -11.54
C ASN A 317 1.40 24.58 -11.87
N ALA A 318 1.95 24.70 -13.07
CA ALA A 318 3.05 23.85 -13.54
C ALA A 318 4.44 24.35 -13.11
N GLY A 319 4.55 25.62 -12.72
CA GLY A 319 5.76 26.25 -12.22
C GLY A 319 5.87 26.13 -10.71
N SER A 320 5.54 27.19 -9.97
CA SER A 320 5.55 27.20 -8.51
C SER A 320 4.13 27.11 -7.95
N ASN A 321 4.01 26.44 -6.81
CA ASN A 321 2.77 26.27 -6.05
C ASN A 321 2.90 26.88 -4.64
N GLU A 322 3.96 27.66 -4.40
CA GLU A 322 4.30 28.22 -3.08
C GLU A 322 3.30 29.32 -2.69
N LEU A 323 2.64 29.15 -1.54
CA LEU A 323 1.81 30.16 -0.90
C LEU A 323 2.70 31.26 -0.32
N THR A 324 2.45 32.51 -0.72
CA THR A 324 3.21 33.66 -0.24
C THR A 324 2.41 34.58 0.68
N ASN A 325 1.08 34.58 0.55
CA ASN A 325 0.17 35.42 1.35
C ASN A 325 -1.24 34.85 1.32
N LEU A 326 -2.05 35.19 2.32
CA LEU A 326 -3.49 34.88 2.35
C LEU A 326 -4.27 36.15 2.69
N VAL A 327 -5.16 36.57 1.79
CA VAL A 327 -6.11 37.66 2.03
C VAL A 327 -7.44 37.05 2.46
N LEU A 328 -8.00 37.54 3.56
CA LEU A 328 -9.31 37.16 4.08
C LEU A 328 -10.26 38.36 4.10
N PHE A 329 -11.50 38.11 3.71
CA PHE A 329 -12.63 39.01 3.88
C PHE A 329 -13.50 38.44 4.99
N VAL A 330 -13.71 39.19 6.07
CA VAL A 330 -14.33 38.66 7.29
C VAL A 330 -15.55 39.49 7.67
N GLY A 331 -16.73 38.88 7.69
CA GLY A 331 -17.99 39.51 8.10
C GLY A 331 -18.70 38.74 9.21
N SER A 332 -19.44 39.44 10.07
CA SER A 332 -20.32 38.83 11.07
C SER A 332 -21.61 39.62 11.30
N ALA A 333 -22.74 38.93 11.39
CA ALA A 333 -24.05 39.55 11.61
C ALA A 333 -24.40 39.74 13.10
N ASP A 334 -23.73 39.00 14.02
CA ASP A 334 -24.12 38.91 15.43
C ASP A 334 -22.94 38.91 16.41
N ALA A 335 -21.72 39.15 15.92
CA ALA A 335 -20.52 39.21 16.75
C ALA A 335 -19.63 40.40 16.37
N ASP A 336 -19.35 41.27 17.34
CA ASP A 336 -18.34 42.33 17.20
C ASP A 336 -16.91 41.79 17.37
N GLU A 337 -16.77 40.60 17.96
CA GLU A 337 -15.51 39.92 18.22
C GLU A 337 -15.60 38.44 17.81
N ILE A 338 -14.64 38.01 17.01
CA ILE A 338 -14.40 36.59 16.71
C ILE A 338 -12.91 36.30 16.83
N LYS A 339 -12.55 35.02 16.84
CA LYS A 339 -11.17 34.55 16.65
C LYS A 339 -11.11 33.55 15.50
N LEU A 340 -10.02 33.58 14.76
CA LEU A 340 -9.68 32.58 13.75
C LEU A 340 -8.47 31.78 14.24
N ASP A 341 -8.50 30.47 14.03
CA ASP A 341 -7.40 29.58 14.42
C ASP A 341 -7.26 28.40 13.43
N ASN A 342 -6.11 27.72 13.47
CA ASN A 342 -5.81 26.51 12.68
C ASN A 342 -6.16 26.65 11.19
N VAL A 343 -5.71 27.73 10.55
CA VAL A 343 -5.91 27.93 9.11
C VAL A 343 -5.04 26.92 8.35
N ALA A 344 -5.69 25.92 7.78
CA ALA A 344 -5.05 24.79 7.12
C ALA A 344 -5.42 24.69 5.65
N PHE A 345 -4.46 24.24 4.84
CA PHE A 345 -4.67 23.87 3.45
C PHE A 345 -4.63 22.36 3.34
N SER A 346 -5.59 21.80 2.61
CA SER A 346 -5.68 20.36 2.41
C SER A 346 -6.09 20.04 0.98
N GLY A 347 -5.81 18.81 0.59
CA GLY A 347 -6.14 18.31 -0.73
C GLY A 347 -5.45 16.99 -0.99
N THR A 348 -5.12 16.73 -2.25
CA THR A 348 -4.54 15.45 -2.68
C THR A 348 -3.34 15.69 -3.58
N ARG A 349 -2.19 15.12 -3.22
CA ARG A 349 -0.98 15.13 -4.06
C ARG A 349 -0.88 13.83 -4.85
N LYS A 350 -0.40 13.93 -6.09
CA LYS A 350 -0.06 12.75 -6.89
C LYS A 350 1.33 12.26 -6.52
N ILE A 351 1.42 10.99 -6.14
CA ILE A 351 2.69 10.29 -5.97
C ILE A 351 3.27 10.03 -7.37
N VAL A 352 4.45 10.58 -7.64
CA VAL A 352 5.18 10.28 -8.88
C VAL A 352 6.08 9.08 -8.62
N GLU A 353 5.63 7.89 -9.04
CA GLU A 353 6.50 6.73 -9.02
C GLU A 353 7.51 6.82 -10.17
N THR A 354 8.80 6.88 -9.82
CA THR A 354 9.86 6.70 -10.83
C THR A 354 9.99 5.21 -11.13
N PRO A 355 9.88 4.78 -12.39
CA PRO A 355 10.04 3.38 -12.74
C PRO A 355 11.42 2.88 -12.29
N ILE A 356 11.43 1.76 -11.58
CA ILE A 356 12.67 1.09 -11.20
C ILE A 356 13.21 0.38 -12.43
N VAL A 357 14.38 0.79 -12.90
CA VAL A 357 15.08 0.15 -14.01
C VAL A 357 16.00 -0.91 -13.43
N HIS A 358 15.95 -2.13 -13.99
CA HIS A 358 16.85 -3.22 -13.63
C HIS A 358 17.90 -3.40 -14.72
N ALA A 359 19.03 -4.03 -14.39
CA ALA A 359 19.90 -4.61 -15.40
C ALA A 359 19.13 -5.62 -16.28
N PRO A 360 19.57 -5.85 -17.54
CA PRO A 360 18.92 -6.81 -18.42
C PRO A 360 18.74 -8.18 -17.74
N LEU A 361 17.58 -8.82 -17.90
CA LEU A 361 17.30 -10.11 -17.25
C LEU A 361 18.26 -11.21 -17.71
N GLY A 362 18.62 -11.22 -19.00
CA GLY A 362 19.47 -12.25 -19.59
C GLY A 362 18.80 -13.61 -19.67
N THR A 363 19.61 -14.64 -19.93
CA THR A 363 19.19 -16.05 -19.97
C THR A 363 19.57 -16.72 -18.65
N ALA A 364 18.68 -17.55 -18.10
CA ALA A 364 18.95 -18.30 -16.88
C ALA A 364 20.22 -19.17 -17.00
N ALA A 365 21.26 -18.87 -16.22
CA ALA A 365 22.55 -19.56 -16.24
C ALA A 365 22.98 -20.01 -14.84
N LEU A 366 23.45 -21.26 -14.73
CA LEU A 366 24.03 -21.83 -13.52
C LEU A 366 25.31 -22.59 -13.92
N PRO A 367 26.51 -22.27 -13.37
CA PRO A 367 26.77 -21.21 -12.38
C PRO A 367 26.34 -19.81 -12.84
N SER A 368 25.81 -19.01 -11.91
CA SER A 368 25.51 -17.59 -12.16
C SER A 368 26.73 -16.76 -11.75
N THR A 369 27.40 -16.16 -12.73
CA THR A 369 28.62 -15.36 -12.57
C THR A 369 28.43 -13.89 -12.98
N PHE A 370 27.30 -13.54 -13.61
CA PHE A 370 26.91 -12.17 -13.98
C PHE A 370 27.86 -11.39 -14.93
N GLU A 371 28.93 -12.03 -15.40
CA GLU A 371 29.96 -11.46 -16.30
C GLU A 371 29.44 -10.99 -17.67
N ASP A 372 28.28 -11.45 -18.10
CA ASP A 372 27.64 -10.99 -19.35
C ASP A 372 26.90 -9.66 -19.21
N GLY A 373 26.96 -9.03 -18.02
CA GLY A 373 26.27 -7.78 -17.71
C GLY A 373 24.76 -7.95 -17.52
N THR A 374 24.27 -9.20 -17.46
CA THR A 374 22.87 -9.52 -17.23
C THR A 374 22.66 -10.15 -15.87
N ARG A 375 21.41 -10.19 -15.43
CA ARG A 375 21.00 -10.87 -14.18
C ARG A 375 20.97 -12.38 -14.31
N GLN A 376 21.27 -12.94 -15.49
CA GLN A 376 21.29 -14.38 -15.74
C GLN A 376 20.05 -15.11 -15.22
N GLY A 377 18.87 -14.54 -15.46
CA GLY A 377 17.57 -15.08 -15.05
C GLY A 377 17.13 -14.80 -13.61
N TRP A 378 17.95 -14.13 -12.80
CA TRP A 378 17.57 -13.74 -11.44
C TRP A 378 16.65 -12.52 -11.41
N ASN A 379 15.59 -12.60 -10.61
CA ASN A 379 14.64 -11.52 -10.42
C ASN A 379 14.15 -11.44 -8.96
N TRP A 380 13.41 -10.40 -8.62
CA TRP A 380 12.61 -10.44 -7.39
C TRP A 380 11.50 -11.48 -7.53
N SER A 381 11.31 -12.29 -6.49
CA SER A 381 10.08 -13.05 -6.31
C SER A 381 8.91 -12.06 -6.17
N GLY A 382 7.72 -12.45 -6.62
CA GLY A 382 6.51 -11.64 -6.50
C GLY A 382 6.27 -11.15 -5.06
N GLU A 383 6.53 -12.02 -4.08
CA GLU A 383 6.35 -11.77 -2.64
C GLU A 383 7.48 -10.98 -1.97
N SER A 384 8.51 -10.55 -2.70
CA SER A 384 9.64 -9.84 -2.11
C SER A 384 9.21 -8.52 -1.44
N GLY A 385 9.59 -8.30 -0.19
CA GLY A 385 9.38 -7.03 0.52
C GLY A 385 10.24 -5.88 -0.04
N VAL A 386 11.29 -6.25 -0.78
CA VAL A 386 12.20 -5.34 -1.47
C VAL A 386 12.02 -5.50 -2.97
N LYS A 387 11.75 -4.39 -3.66
CA LYS A 387 11.60 -4.34 -5.13
C LYS A 387 12.46 -3.25 -5.76
N THR A 388 13.55 -2.87 -5.09
CA THR A 388 14.52 -1.87 -5.58
C THR A 388 15.24 -2.36 -6.84
N GLU A 389 16.07 -1.51 -7.43
CA GLU A 389 16.92 -1.87 -8.56
C GLU A 389 17.73 -3.15 -8.27
N LEU A 390 17.65 -4.12 -9.19
CA LEU A 390 18.64 -5.19 -9.37
C LEU A 390 19.62 -4.76 -10.46
N SER A 391 20.87 -4.53 -10.08
CA SER A 391 21.96 -4.06 -10.94
C SER A 391 23.09 -5.08 -11.00
N ILE A 392 23.94 -5.02 -12.03
CA ILE A 392 25.21 -5.76 -12.06
C ILE A 392 26.32 -4.79 -11.71
N ARG A 393 27.12 -5.13 -10.68
CA ARG A 393 28.19 -4.27 -10.14
C ARG A 393 29.40 -5.12 -9.78
N GLU A 394 30.57 -4.53 -9.83
CA GLU A 394 31.79 -5.18 -9.37
C GLU A 394 31.74 -5.42 -7.85
N ALA A 395 32.14 -6.62 -7.43
CA ALA A 395 32.41 -7.00 -6.04
C ALA A 395 33.62 -7.93 -6.03
N ASN A 396 34.68 -7.55 -5.29
CA ASN A 396 35.91 -8.32 -5.15
C ASN A 396 36.56 -8.72 -6.50
N GLY A 397 36.51 -7.81 -7.49
CA GLY A 397 37.09 -8.02 -8.82
C GLY A 397 36.27 -8.91 -9.77
N SER A 398 35.01 -9.21 -9.44
CA SER A 398 34.07 -10.00 -10.25
C SER A 398 32.75 -9.25 -10.43
N GLN A 399 32.00 -9.47 -11.51
CA GLN A 399 30.65 -8.93 -11.65
C GLN A 399 29.67 -9.69 -10.74
N ALA A 400 28.80 -8.98 -10.04
CA ALA A 400 27.85 -9.57 -9.11
C ALA A 400 26.46 -8.93 -9.25
N LEU A 401 25.42 -9.73 -9.00
CA LEU A 401 24.06 -9.20 -8.85
C LEU A 401 23.98 -8.38 -7.56
N SER A 402 23.52 -7.14 -7.63
CA SER A 402 23.50 -6.21 -6.50
C SER A 402 22.18 -5.46 -6.33
N TRP A 403 21.79 -5.26 -5.07
CA TRP A 403 20.62 -4.48 -4.66
C TRP A 403 20.88 -3.70 -3.37
N ASN A 404 20.15 -2.61 -3.17
CA ASN A 404 20.19 -1.81 -1.95
C ASN A 404 18.91 -2.00 -1.14
N PHE A 405 19.01 -2.11 0.18
CA PHE A 405 17.82 -2.24 1.02
C PHE A 405 18.10 -1.83 2.47
N ALA A 406 17.03 -1.58 3.21
CA ALA A 406 17.06 -1.40 4.64
C ALA A 406 15.87 -2.13 5.25
N TYR A 407 16.07 -2.82 6.36
CA TYR A 407 14.94 -3.37 7.11
C TYR A 407 14.21 -2.25 7.86
N PRO A 408 12.89 -2.37 8.04
CA PRO A 408 12.13 -1.38 8.80
C PRO A 408 12.52 -1.42 10.27
N GLU A 409 12.46 -0.28 10.96
CA GLU A 409 12.67 -0.22 12.41
C GLU A 409 11.58 -0.99 13.16
N VAL A 410 10.32 -0.79 12.76
CA VAL A 410 9.17 -1.57 13.25
C VAL A 410 9.09 -2.87 12.46
N LYS A 411 9.30 -3.99 13.15
CA LYS A 411 9.35 -5.32 12.51
C LYS A 411 7.94 -5.82 12.17
N PRO A 412 7.66 -6.24 10.92
CA PRO A 412 6.39 -6.87 10.59
C PRO A 412 6.19 -8.17 11.37
N THR A 413 4.93 -8.52 11.65
CA THR A 413 4.58 -9.78 12.33
C THR A 413 5.00 -11.01 11.52
N ASP A 414 4.92 -10.95 10.18
CA ASP A 414 5.54 -11.95 9.30
C ASP A 414 7.02 -11.58 9.10
N ASN A 415 7.91 -12.41 9.64
CA ASN A 415 9.36 -12.23 9.60
C ASN A 415 9.94 -12.17 8.17
N TRP A 416 9.22 -12.64 7.16
CA TRP A 416 9.66 -12.58 5.76
C TRP A 416 9.01 -11.45 4.96
N ALA A 417 8.11 -10.66 5.56
CA ALA A 417 7.42 -9.59 4.84
C ALA A 417 8.37 -8.48 4.37
N SER A 418 9.41 -8.16 5.15
CA SER A 418 10.43 -7.16 4.79
C SER A 418 11.62 -7.74 4.03
N ALA A 419 11.68 -9.06 3.84
CA ALA A 419 12.84 -9.73 3.29
C ALA A 419 13.00 -9.46 1.77
N PRO A 420 14.22 -9.15 1.29
CA PRO A 420 14.59 -9.44 -0.09
C PRO A 420 14.36 -10.92 -0.41
N ARG A 421 13.62 -11.20 -1.48
CA ARG A 421 13.40 -12.56 -1.99
C ARG A 421 13.83 -12.65 -3.44
N LEU A 422 15.01 -13.18 -3.69
CA LEU A 422 15.52 -13.40 -5.04
C LEU A 422 15.01 -14.74 -5.57
N GLU A 423 14.59 -14.77 -6.82
CA GLU A 423 14.08 -15.96 -7.50
C GLU A 423 14.82 -16.21 -8.81
N PHE A 424 15.10 -17.49 -9.07
CA PHE A 424 15.76 -17.97 -10.28
C PHE A 424 14.99 -19.13 -10.88
N TRP A 425 14.47 -18.95 -12.09
CA TRP A 425 13.75 -19.97 -12.84
C TRP A 425 14.63 -20.57 -13.92
N LYS A 426 14.64 -21.89 -14.03
CA LYS A 426 15.33 -22.58 -15.11
C LYS A 426 14.68 -23.92 -15.42
N ASP A 427 14.42 -24.16 -16.70
CA ASP A 427 13.89 -25.43 -17.17
C ASP A 427 14.85 -26.59 -16.90
N SER A 428 14.27 -27.74 -16.53
CA SER A 428 14.99 -28.99 -16.23
C SER A 428 16.10 -28.82 -15.20
N LEU A 429 15.90 -27.93 -14.22
CA LEU A 429 16.83 -27.69 -13.13
C LEU A 429 16.80 -28.88 -12.16
N THR A 430 17.89 -29.63 -12.09
CA THR A 430 18.10 -30.72 -11.12
C THR A 430 19.46 -30.56 -10.44
N ARG A 431 19.61 -31.11 -9.23
CA ARG A 431 20.90 -31.05 -8.52
C ARG A 431 21.90 -32.12 -8.99
N GLY A 432 21.42 -33.16 -9.68
CA GLY A 432 22.24 -34.31 -10.05
C GLY A 432 22.93 -34.92 -8.81
N SER A 433 24.21 -35.29 -8.95
CA SER A 433 24.99 -35.82 -7.83
C SER A 433 25.42 -34.77 -6.80
N LYS A 434 25.17 -33.48 -7.06
CA LYS A 434 25.61 -32.39 -6.19
C LYS A 434 24.76 -32.32 -4.93
N GLN A 435 25.42 -31.93 -3.85
CA GLN A 435 24.81 -31.90 -2.52
C GLN A 435 24.46 -30.48 -2.10
N TYR A 436 25.22 -29.49 -2.56
CA TYR A 436 25.09 -28.13 -2.05
C TYR A 436 24.73 -27.15 -3.15
N LEU A 437 23.95 -26.13 -2.79
CA LEU A 437 23.91 -24.87 -3.49
C LEU A 437 24.79 -23.88 -2.71
N ALA A 438 25.74 -23.24 -3.39
CA ALA A 438 26.65 -22.28 -2.78
C ALA A 438 26.71 -20.98 -3.59
N PHE A 439 27.01 -19.87 -2.93
CA PHE A 439 27.26 -18.57 -3.56
C PHE A 439 28.13 -17.69 -2.67
N ASP A 440 28.80 -16.73 -3.30
CA ASP A 440 29.48 -15.65 -2.61
C ASP A 440 28.45 -14.54 -2.30
N LEU A 441 28.45 -14.10 -1.05
CA LEU A 441 27.66 -12.98 -0.58
C LEU A 441 28.59 -11.88 -0.11
N TYR A 442 28.36 -10.67 -0.59
CA TYR A 442 29.08 -9.49 -0.12
C TYR A 442 28.11 -8.46 0.46
N LEU A 443 28.51 -7.81 1.55
CA LEU A 443 27.75 -6.74 2.19
C LEU A 443 28.58 -5.46 2.25
N GLN A 444 27.95 -4.34 1.90
CA GLN A 444 28.45 -2.98 2.08
C GLN A 444 27.44 -2.20 2.94
N PRO A 445 27.50 -2.37 4.28
CA PRO A 445 26.55 -1.74 5.18
C PRO A 445 26.82 -0.24 5.34
N GLU A 446 25.76 0.56 5.28
CA GLU A 446 25.72 1.93 5.81
C GLU A 446 25.43 1.91 7.32
N ARG A 447 24.61 0.93 7.74
CA ARG A 447 24.28 0.64 9.14
C ARG A 447 24.12 -0.87 9.32
N ALA A 448 24.78 -1.43 10.33
CA ALA A 448 24.69 -2.84 10.71
C ALA A 448 25.40 -3.05 12.05
N SER A 449 24.70 -2.80 13.15
CA SER A 449 25.25 -2.87 14.51
C SER A 449 24.59 -3.93 15.39
N GLU A 450 23.40 -4.41 15.01
CA GLU A 450 22.64 -5.37 15.81
C GLU A 450 21.93 -6.44 14.96
N GLY A 451 21.54 -7.53 15.62
CA GLY A 451 20.80 -8.62 15.01
C GLY A 451 21.58 -9.38 13.93
N SER A 452 20.82 -10.00 13.03
CA SER A 452 21.39 -10.83 11.96
C SER A 452 20.52 -10.85 10.71
N ILE A 453 21.12 -11.26 9.59
CA ILE A 453 20.41 -11.62 8.36
C ILE A 453 20.33 -13.14 8.30
N SER A 454 19.11 -13.69 8.28
CA SER A 454 18.88 -15.13 8.15
C SER A 454 18.50 -15.49 6.72
N ILE A 455 19.42 -16.10 5.99
CA ILE A 455 19.22 -16.47 4.59
C ILE A 455 18.64 -17.88 4.50
N ASN A 456 17.43 -17.99 3.95
CA ASN A 456 16.72 -19.24 3.74
C ASN A 456 16.69 -19.58 2.25
N LEU A 457 16.70 -20.88 1.94
CA LEU A 457 16.57 -21.39 0.58
C LEU A 457 15.32 -22.27 0.47
N ALA A 458 14.49 -21.98 -0.54
CA ALA A 458 13.39 -22.85 -0.94
C ALA A 458 13.49 -23.19 -2.44
N VAL A 459 12.93 -24.33 -2.80
CA VAL A 459 12.70 -24.76 -4.19
C VAL A 459 11.23 -25.13 -4.37
N GLN A 460 10.73 -25.17 -5.61
CA GLN A 460 9.31 -25.45 -5.87
C GLN A 460 9.08 -26.64 -6.81
N PRO A 461 9.56 -27.85 -6.45
CA PRO A 461 9.41 -29.06 -7.24
C PRO A 461 7.92 -29.42 -7.42
N PRO A 462 7.44 -29.59 -8.67
CA PRO A 462 6.05 -29.95 -8.94
C PRO A 462 5.61 -31.25 -8.25
N THR A 463 6.50 -32.24 -8.21
CA THR A 463 6.24 -33.56 -7.62
C THR A 463 6.15 -33.55 -6.10
N LEU A 464 6.55 -32.46 -5.44
CA LEU A 464 6.49 -32.31 -3.99
C LEU A 464 5.62 -31.11 -3.59
N GLY A 465 4.62 -30.77 -4.42
CA GLY A 465 3.62 -29.77 -4.11
C GLY A 465 4.14 -28.33 -4.14
N TYR A 466 5.13 -28.04 -5.00
CA TYR A 466 5.61 -26.68 -5.29
C TYR A 466 6.22 -25.90 -4.10
N TRP A 467 6.64 -26.60 -3.05
CA TRP A 467 7.39 -26.00 -1.95
C TRP A 467 8.25 -27.02 -1.23
N ALA A 468 9.57 -26.89 -1.24
CA ALA A 468 10.46 -27.62 -0.34
C ALA A 468 11.52 -26.65 0.19
N GLN A 469 11.51 -26.41 1.50
CA GLN A 469 12.45 -25.52 2.16
C GLN A 469 13.65 -26.30 2.66
N ILE A 470 14.85 -25.80 2.38
CA ILE A 470 16.09 -26.37 2.87
C ILE A 470 16.26 -26.00 4.35
N THR A 471 16.58 -27.00 5.16
CA THR A 471 16.78 -26.90 6.61
C THR A 471 18.15 -26.35 6.93
N GLY A 472 18.23 -25.42 7.88
CA GLY A 472 19.46 -24.76 8.27
C GLY A 472 19.69 -23.49 7.45
N ALA A 473 19.13 -22.39 7.94
CA ALA A 473 19.38 -21.07 7.36
C ALA A 473 20.87 -20.71 7.50
N TYR A 474 21.39 -19.96 6.52
CA TYR A 474 22.71 -19.35 6.63
C TYR A 474 22.58 -18.00 7.32
N THR A 475 23.20 -17.84 8.49
CA THR A 475 23.07 -16.63 9.31
C THR A 475 24.30 -15.75 9.17
N VAL A 476 24.09 -14.49 8.80
CA VAL A 476 25.11 -13.43 8.90
C VAL A 476 24.86 -12.64 10.17
N ASP A 477 25.73 -12.82 11.17
CA ASP A 477 25.68 -12.09 12.44
C ASP A 477 26.31 -10.70 12.29
N LEU A 478 25.48 -9.66 12.30
CA LEU A 478 25.91 -8.29 12.04
C LEU A 478 26.70 -7.70 13.21
N THR A 479 26.57 -8.28 14.41
CA THR A 479 27.38 -7.88 15.57
C THR A 479 28.85 -8.29 15.43
N LYS A 480 29.17 -9.16 14.45
CA LYS A 480 30.50 -9.73 14.22
C LYS A 480 31.16 -9.27 12.92
N LEU A 481 30.64 -8.23 12.26
CA LEU A 481 31.20 -7.70 11.01
C LEU A 481 32.71 -7.41 11.10
N GLN A 482 33.19 -6.88 12.22
CA GLN A 482 34.61 -6.57 12.43
C GLN A 482 35.54 -7.79 12.33
N THR A 483 35.00 -9.00 12.48
CA THR A 483 35.75 -10.26 12.37
C THR A 483 35.53 -10.99 11.05
N ALA A 484 34.65 -10.47 10.18
CA ALA A 484 34.40 -11.04 8.87
C ALA A 484 35.56 -10.73 7.91
N THR A 485 35.72 -11.57 6.89
CA THR A 485 36.69 -11.33 5.82
C THR A 485 36.29 -10.07 5.06
N VAL A 486 37.22 -9.12 4.93
CA VAL A 486 37.03 -7.90 4.16
C VAL A 486 37.85 -7.99 2.87
N THR A 487 37.20 -7.74 1.74
CA THR A 487 37.82 -7.76 0.41
C THR A 487 38.64 -6.48 0.17
N PRO A 488 39.53 -6.45 -0.83
CA PRO A 488 40.34 -5.26 -1.14
C PRO A 488 39.52 -4.00 -1.45
N ASP A 489 38.32 -4.17 -1.99
CA ASP A 489 37.33 -3.11 -2.28
C ASP A 489 36.41 -2.79 -1.08
N GLY A 490 36.70 -3.34 0.10
CA GLY A 490 36.05 -2.96 1.37
C GLY A 490 34.70 -3.61 1.63
N LEU A 491 34.41 -4.76 1.00
CA LEU A 491 33.17 -5.51 1.20
C LEU A 491 33.35 -6.63 2.22
N TYR A 492 32.35 -6.87 3.05
CA TYR A 492 32.34 -8.04 3.93
C TYR A 492 31.94 -9.27 3.13
N HIS A 493 32.81 -10.26 3.04
CA HIS A 493 32.61 -11.47 2.22
C HIS A 493 32.22 -12.68 3.06
N TYR A 494 31.18 -13.36 2.59
CA TYR A 494 30.61 -14.57 3.15
C TYR A 494 30.44 -15.62 2.05
N GLN A 495 30.65 -16.89 2.40
CA GLN A 495 30.40 -18.02 1.51
C GLN A 495 29.18 -18.79 2.01
N ALA A 496 28.03 -18.49 1.42
CA ALA A 496 26.77 -19.14 1.77
C ALA A 496 26.70 -20.53 1.13
N ARG A 497 26.24 -21.52 1.89
CA ARG A 497 26.18 -22.92 1.47
C ARG A 497 24.99 -23.63 2.09
N PHE A 498 24.16 -24.25 1.26
CA PHE A 498 22.92 -24.93 1.66
C PHE A 498 22.96 -26.40 1.26
N ASP A 499 22.70 -27.31 2.19
CA ASP A 499 22.64 -28.75 1.94
C ASP A 499 21.27 -29.15 1.36
N LEU A 500 21.22 -29.37 0.05
CA LEU A 500 20.00 -29.71 -0.69
C LEU A 500 19.43 -31.08 -0.31
N THR A 501 20.17 -31.90 0.43
CA THR A 501 19.67 -33.19 0.93
C THR A 501 18.82 -33.04 2.19
N ARG A 502 18.81 -31.86 2.81
CA ARG A 502 18.11 -31.56 4.06
C ARG A 502 16.90 -30.67 3.82
N SER A 503 15.80 -31.22 3.32
CA SER A 503 14.56 -30.47 3.01
C SER A 503 13.37 -30.80 3.92
N GLY A 504 13.62 -30.92 5.23
CA GLY A 504 12.57 -31.23 6.21
C GLY A 504 11.95 -32.61 5.99
N ASP A 505 10.64 -32.65 5.78
CA ASP A 505 9.85 -33.86 5.50
C ASP A 505 9.89 -34.28 4.01
N LYS A 506 10.47 -33.45 3.14
CA LYS A 506 10.58 -33.68 1.69
C LYS A 506 11.96 -34.20 1.33
N VAL A 507 12.05 -35.00 0.26
CA VAL A 507 13.33 -35.55 -0.25
C VAL A 507 13.57 -35.06 -1.66
N LEU A 508 14.64 -34.28 -1.84
CA LEU A 508 15.12 -33.85 -3.16
C LEU A 508 16.10 -34.88 -3.71
N GLY A 509 15.63 -35.76 -4.58
CA GLY A 509 16.46 -36.70 -5.31
C GLY A 509 17.39 -36.00 -6.33
N PRO A 510 18.41 -36.71 -6.84
CA PRO A 510 19.31 -36.19 -7.88
C PRO A 510 18.59 -35.62 -9.10
N ASP A 511 17.55 -36.34 -9.56
CA ASP A 511 16.80 -36.02 -10.77
C ASP A 511 15.47 -35.30 -10.48
N THR A 512 15.25 -34.90 -9.22
CA THR A 512 14.06 -34.12 -8.87
C THR A 512 14.14 -32.76 -9.58
N GLU A 513 13.15 -32.49 -10.44
CA GLU A 513 12.97 -31.18 -11.06
C GLU A 513 12.65 -30.15 -9.98
N LEU A 514 13.56 -29.20 -9.78
CA LEU A 514 13.48 -28.18 -8.74
C LEU A 514 12.62 -26.99 -9.13
N ARG A 515 12.44 -26.77 -10.45
CA ARG A 515 11.75 -25.62 -11.09
C ARG A 515 12.45 -24.28 -10.92
N ASN A 516 12.69 -23.87 -9.68
CA ASN A 516 13.30 -22.59 -9.34
C ASN A 516 13.96 -22.64 -7.96
N PHE A 517 14.81 -21.64 -7.69
CA PHE A 517 15.29 -21.30 -6.34
C PHE A 517 14.59 -20.03 -5.85
N ILE A 518 14.36 -19.96 -4.54
CA ILE A 518 14.00 -18.72 -3.84
C ILE A 518 14.97 -18.54 -2.68
N LEU A 519 15.78 -17.49 -2.74
CA LEU A 519 16.68 -17.06 -1.66
C LEU A 519 16.01 -15.92 -0.89
N ILE A 520 15.80 -16.13 0.41
CA ILE A 520 15.05 -15.22 1.28
C ILE A 520 16.00 -14.67 2.33
N PHE A 521 16.31 -13.39 2.26
CA PHE A 521 17.20 -12.69 3.17
C PHE A 521 16.36 -12.10 4.30
N ALA A 522 15.98 -12.92 5.28
CA ALA A 522 15.06 -12.52 6.33
C ALA A 522 15.75 -11.67 7.41
N ASP A 523 15.05 -10.64 7.88
CA ASP A 523 15.48 -9.88 9.05
C ASP A 523 15.37 -10.76 10.30
N SER A 524 16.35 -10.67 11.18
CA SER A 524 16.33 -11.28 12.50
C SER A 524 16.73 -10.24 13.54
N ASN A 525 15.81 -9.30 13.75
CA ASN A 525 15.93 -8.14 14.64
C ASN A 525 17.20 -7.32 14.42
N SER A 526 17.50 -7.01 13.16
CA SER A 526 18.66 -6.21 12.78
C SER A 526 18.32 -4.76 12.44
N ASP A 527 19.35 -3.93 12.41
CA ASP A 527 19.30 -2.55 11.94
C ASP A 527 19.87 -2.38 10.52
N PHE A 528 20.06 -3.47 9.78
CA PHE A 528 20.77 -3.46 8.50
C PHE A 528 20.17 -2.45 7.51
N ALA A 529 21.04 -1.59 7.00
CA ALA A 529 20.82 -0.77 5.82
C ALA A 529 22.11 -0.75 4.99
N GLY A 530 21.99 -0.97 3.69
CA GLY A 530 23.10 -0.91 2.78
C GLY A 530 22.91 -1.79 1.56
N ARG A 531 24.02 -2.08 0.90
CA ARG A 531 24.06 -2.82 -0.36
C ARG A 531 24.51 -4.25 -0.15
N ALA A 532 23.86 -5.18 -0.85
CA ALA A 532 24.26 -6.56 -0.94
C ALA A 532 24.66 -6.93 -2.38
N TYR A 533 25.49 -7.96 -2.50
CA TYR A 533 25.94 -8.52 -3.76
C TYR A 533 25.93 -10.03 -3.67
N MET A 534 25.58 -10.70 -4.76
CA MET A 534 25.61 -12.15 -4.89
C MET A 534 26.35 -12.53 -6.17
N ASP A 535 27.29 -13.47 -6.04
CA ASP A 535 28.09 -13.98 -7.16
C ASP A 535 28.32 -15.51 -7.04
N ASN A 536 28.76 -16.14 -8.13
CA ASN A 536 29.16 -17.54 -8.23
C ASN A 536 28.12 -18.54 -7.70
N VAL A 537 26.84 -18.29 -7.96
CA VAL A 537 25.75 -19.18 -7.52
C VAL A 537 25.86 -20.50 -8.28
N ARG A 538 26.06 -21.62 -7.59
CA ARG A 538 26.36 -22.90 -8.24
C ARG A 538 25.98 -24.11 -7.39
N PHE A 539 25.83 -25.25 -8.04
CA PHE A 539 25.84 -26.53 -7.35
C PHE A 539 27.27 -27.04 -7.14
N GLU A 540 27.55 -27.65 -5.99
CA GLU A 540 28.86 -28.25 -5.69
C GLU A 540 28.81 -29.63 -5.03
#